data_AF-A0A3M1N3H3-F1
#
_entry.id   AF-A0A3M1N3H3-F1
#
_cell.length_a   1.000
_cell.length_b   1.000
_cell.length_c   1.000
_cell.angle_alpha   90.00
_cell.angle_beta   90.00
_cell.angle_gamma   90.00
#
_symmetry.space_group_name_H-M   'P 1'
#
loop_
_entity.id
_entity.type
_entity.pdbx_description
1 polymer ?
#
loop_
_entity_poly.entity_id
_entity_poly.type
_entity_poly.pdbx_seq_one_letter_code
_entity_poly.pdbx_strand_id
1 'polypeptide(L)' 'MLEKWLFAGEAAGRWRLFPTQANGQPAFVFYQRQPDGSGRFFGVHVLTLEGNRVAQITHFLQPGLERPFGFPAQQAL' A
#
# COMPACT_ATOMS: atom_id res chain seq x y z
N MET A 1 0.57 -7.34 -22.27
CA MET A 1 1.93 -7.02 -22.78
C MET A 1 2.59 -5.82 -22.08
N LEU A 2 1.87 -4.99 -21.30
CA LEU A 2 2.43 -3.86 -20.51
C LEU A 2 3.09 -4.25 -19.17
N GLU A 3 2.64 -5.35 -18.59
CA GLU A 3 3.01 -5.82 -17.24
C GLU A 3 4.51 -6.16 -17.13
N LYS A 4 5.09 -6.67 -18.23
CA LYS A 4 6.49 -7.09 -18.30
C LYS A 4 7.48 -5.91 -18.25
N TRP A 5 7.03 -4.68 -18.50
CA TRP A 5 7.91 -3.50 -18.56
C TRP A 5 7.63 -2.49 -17.44
N LEU A 6 6.38 -2.36 -17.00
CA LEU A 6 6.01 -1.42 -15.93
C LEU A 6 6.49 -1.86 -14.54
N PHE A 7 6.56 -3.18 -14.30
CA PHE A 7 6.93 -3.74 -12.99
C PHE A 7 8.25 -4.51 -13.01
N ALA A 8 9.00 -4.46 -14.12
CA ALA A 8 10.34 -5.04 -14.18
C ALA A 8 11.40 -4.09 -13.59
N GLY A 9 12.57 -4.63 -13.27
CA GLY A 9 13.68 -3.86 -12.69
C GLY A 9 13.38 -3.38 -11.26
N GLU A 10 13.77 -2.16 -10.92
CA GLU A 10 13.63 -1.60 -9.57
C GLU A 10 12.18 -1.46 -9.07
N ALA A 11 11.20 -1.57 -9.96
CA ALA A 11 9.78 -1.57 -9.59
C ALA A 11 9.32 -2.93 -9.03
N ALA A 12 10.02 -4.01 -9.38
CA ALA A 12 9.69 -5.36 -8.95
C ALA A 12 9.83 -5.49 -7.42
N GLY A 13 8.75 -5.89 -6.75
CA GLY A 13 8.77 -6.10 -5.29
C GLY A 13 9.05 -4.83 -4.48
N ARG A 14 8.91 -3.64 -5.09
CA ARG A 14 9.10 -2.33 -4.43
C ARG A 14 8.07 -2.06 -3.33
N TRP A 15 6.88 -2.64 -3.46
CA TRP A 15 5.74 -2.36 -2.59
C TRP A 15 5.31 -3.60 -1.82
N ARG A 16 5.07 -3.44 -0.51
CA ARG A 16 4.41 -4.45 0.33
C ARG A 16 3.14 -3.88 0.92
N LEU A 17 2.02 -4.59 0.74
CA LEU A 17 0.71 -4.18 1.22
C LEU A 17 0.32 -5.03 2.44
N PHE A 18 -0.27 -4.40 3.45
CA PHE A 18 -0.83 -5.04 4.64
C PHE A 18 -2.32 -4.67 4.73
N PRO A 19 -3.22 -5.66 4.83
CA PRO A 19 -4.66 -5.40 4.86
C PRO A 19 -5.07 -4.68 6.14
N THR A 20 -6.00 -3.75 6.01
CA THR A 20 -6.64 -3.01 7.10
C THR A 20 -8.04 -2.54 6.65
N GLN A 21 -8.68 -1.68 7.42
CA GLN A 21 -9.95 -1.05 7.08
C GLN A 21 -9.88 0.46 7.32
N ALA A 22 -10.60 1.22 6.49
CA ALA A 22 -10.81 2.66 6.66
C ALA A 22 -12.30 2.96 6.55
N ASN A 23 -12.93 3.44 7.63
CA ASN A 23 -14.36 3.79 7.66
C ASN A 23 -15.28 2.66 7.11
N GLY A 24 -15.00 1.41 7.49
CA GLY A 24 -15.78 0.24 7.05
C GLY A 24 -15.49 -0.24 5.61
N GLN A 25 -14.59 0.44 4.88
CA GLN A 25 -14.13 0.00 3.57
C GLN A 25 -12.82 -0.82 3.70
N PRO A 26 -12.61 -1.83 2.84
CA PRO A 26 -11.32 -2.50 2.75
C PRO A 26 -10.20 -1.52 2.39
N ALA A 27 -9.05 -1.66 3.04
CA ALA A 27 -7.92 -0.78 2.81
C ALA A 27 -6.60 -1.55 2.92
N PHE A 28 -5.53 -0.94 2.43
CA PHE A 28 -4.16 -1.42 2.61
C PHE A 28 -3.26 -0.30 3.10
N VAL A 29 -2.52 -0.53 4.18
CA VAL A 29 -1.29 0.21 4.42
C VAL A 29 -0.21 -0.37 3.51
N PHE A 30 0.56 0.48 2.85
CA PHE A 30 1.60 0.02 1.95
C PHE A 30 2.94 0.70 2.19
N TYR A 31 3.97 -0.14 2.14
CA TYR A 31 5.35 0.21 2.44
C TYR A 31 6.18 0.13 1.17
N GLN A 32 7.05 1.12 1.00
CA GLN A 32 8.10 1.10 -0.01
C GLN A 32 9.32 0.39 0.57
N ARG A 33 9.76 -0.69 -0.06
CA ARG A 33 11.01 -1.36 0.26
C ARG A 33 12.19 -0.40 0.07
N GLN A 34 13.04 -0.31 1.07
CA GLN A 34 14.27 0.48 1.10
C GLN A 34 15.48 -0.40 0.76
N PRO A 35 16.65 0.19 0.43
CA PRO A 35 17.86 -0.57 0.10
C PRO A 35 18.36 -1.51 1.22
N ASP A 36 18.06 -1.19 2.48
CA ASP A 36 18.38 -2.01 3.65
C ASP A 36 17.41 -3.19 3.86
N GLY A 37 16.44 -3.37 2.97
CA GLY A 37 15.42 -4.42 3.03
C GLY A 37 14.19 -4.07 3.87
N SER A 38 14.24 -3.01 4.67
CA SER A 38 13.09 -2.55 5.46
C SER A 38 12.02 -1.90 4.58
N GLY A 39 10.81 -1.75 5.12
CA GLY A 39 9.72 -1.04 4.49
C GLY A 39 9.52 0.32 5.14
N ARG A 40 9.58 1.40 4.37
CA ARG A 40 9.15 2.73 4.82
C ARG A 40 7.67 2.92 4.51
N PHE A 41 6.89 3.36 5.50
CA PHE A 41 5.48 3.70 5.28
C PHE A 41 5.37 4.70 4.12
N PHE A 42 4.45 4.45 3.20
CA PHE A 42 4.23 5.32 2.05
C PHE A 42 2.82 5.88 2.00
N GLY A 43 1.82 5.11 2.43
CA GLY A 43 0.46 5.61 2.49
C GLY A 43 -0.58 4.53 2.78
N VAL A 44 -1.83 4.89 2.51
CA VAL A 44 -2.99 4.01 2.59
C VAL A 44 -3.74 4.01 1.25
N HIS A 45 -4.08 2.82 0.74
CA HIS A 45 -5.08 2.66 -0.31
C HIS A 45 -6.43 2.33 0.34
N VAL A 46 -7.49 3.01 -0.03
CA VAL A 46 -8.87 2.64 0.34
C VAL A 46 -9.58 2.16 -0.91
N LEU A 47 -10.18 0.97 -0.82
CA LEU A 47 -10.91 0.34 -1.92
C LEU A 47 -12.39 0.61 -1.77
N THR A 48 -13.00 1.15 -2.82
CA THR A 48 -14.45 1.19 -2.96
C THR A 48 -14.88 0.01 -3.82
N LEU A 49 -15.79 -0.80 -3.29
CA LEU A 49 -16.29 -2.00 -3.96
C LEU A 49 -17.71 -1.77 -4.50
N GLU A 50 -17.98 -2.34 -5.66
CA GLU A 50 -19.33 -2.52 -6.20
C GLU A 50 -19.56 -4.01 -6.40
N GLY A 51 -20.38 -4.60 -5.53
CA GLY A 51 -20.53 -6.06 -5.45
C GLY A 51 -19.19 -6.75 -5.15
N ASN A 52 -18.75 -7.64 -6.05
CA ASN A 52 -17.49 -8.37 -5.92
C ASN A 52 -16.33 -7.76 -6.73
N ARG A 53 -16.45 -6.50 -7.16
CA ARG A 53 -15.46 -5.81 -7.99
C ARG A 53 -14.92 -4.57 -7.28
N VAL A 54 -13.65 -4.25 -7.54
CA VAL A 54 -13.06 -2.96 -7.15
C VAL A 54 -13.53 -1.91 -8.15
N ALA A 55 -14.27 -0.92 -7.69
CA ALA A 55 -14.75 0.20 -8.50
C ALA A 55 -13.77 1.38 -8.47
N GLN A 56 -13.14 1.62 -7.31
CA GLN A 56 -12.17 2.71 -7.15
C GLN A 56 -11.07 2.33 -6.15
N ILE A 57 -9.89 2.91 -6.37
CA ILE A 57 -8.77 2.91 -5.44
C ILE A 57 -8.41 4.36 -5.13
N THR A 58 -8.60 4.79 -3.88
CA THR A 58 -8.19 6.13 -3.41
C THR A 58 -6.89 6.04 -2.64
N HIS A 59 -5.90 6.84 -3.02
CA HIS A 59 -4.56 6.83 -2.41
C HIS A 59 -4.38 8.03 -1.48
N PHE A 60 -4.06 7.77 -0.21
CA PHE A 60 -3.70 8.79 0.77
C PHE A 60 -2.20 8.67 1.07
N LEU A 61 -1.42 9.69 0.70
CA LEU A 61 0.05 9.70 0.77
C LEU A 61 0.60 10.59 1.91
N GLN A 62 -0.22 10.85 2.92
CA GLN A 62 0.16 11.74 4.01
C GLN A 62 1.03 11.00 5.05
N PRO A 63 2.24 11.51 5.36
CA PRO A 63 3.06 10.97 6.45
C PRO A 63 2.31 11.02 7.79
N GLY A 64 2.54 10.04 8.67
CA GLY A 64 1.89 9.99 9.98
C GLY A 64 0.55 9.26 9.97
N LEU A 65 0.01 8.91 8.79
CA LEU A 65 -1.19 8.10 8.66
C LEU A 65 -0.99 6.66 9.11
N GLU A 66 0.23 6.16 9.26
CA GLU A 66 0.48 4.86 9.87
C GLU A 66 -0.10 4.74 11.29
N ARG A 67 -0.05 5.85 12.06
CA ARG A 67 -0.43 5.90 13.48
C ARG A 67 -1.91 5.57 13.73
N PRO A 68 -2.89 6.25 13.09
CA PRO A 68 -4.30 5.91 13.30
C PRO A 68 -4.68 4.50 12.83
N PHE A 69 -3.87 3.87 11.97
CA PHE A 69 -4.08 2.49 11.54
C PHE A 69 -3.31 1.46 12.39
N GLY A 70 -2.55 1.87 13.40
CA GLY A 70 -1.79 0.97 14.28
C GLY A 70 -0.55 0.36 13.63
N PHE A 71 0.00 1.01 12.61
CA PHE A 71 1.17 0.55 11.87
C PHE A 71 2.42 1.38 12.23
N PRO A 72 3.63 0.79 12.20
CA PRO A 72 4.85 1.54 12.42
C PRO A 72 5.26 2.35 11.18
N ALA A 73 6.04 3.42 11.37
CA ALA A 73 6.58 4.18 10.23
C ALA A 73 7.61 3.37 9.40
N GLN A 74 8.22 2.37 10.02
CA GLN A 74 9.14 1.42 9.39
C GLN A 74 8.79 -0.01 9.79
N GLN A 75 8.74 -0.90 8.81
CA GLN A 75 8.25 -2.27 8.93
C GLN A 75 9.33 -3.24 8.45
N ALA A 76 9.52 -4.36 9.14
CA ALA A 76 10.32 -5.46 8.59
C ALA A 76 9.55 -6.12 7.42
N LEU A 77 10.21 -6.30 6.26
CA LEU A 77 9.60 -6.83 5.03
C LEU A 77 10.16 -8.18 4.59
#